data_AF-A0A8T5TND1-F1
#
_entry.id   AF-A0A8T5TND1-F1
#
_cell.length_a   1.000
_cell.length_b   1.000
_cell.length_c   1.000
_cell.angle_alpha   90.00
_cell.angle_beta   90.00
_cell.angle_gamma   90.00
#
_symmetry.space_group_name_H-M   'P 1'
#
loop_
_entity.id
_entity.type
_entity.pdbx_description
1 polymer ?
#
loop_
_entity_poly.entity_id
_entity_poly.type
_entity_poly.pdbx_seq_one_letter_code
_entity_poly.pdbx_strand_id
1 'polypeptide(L)'
;MRKKPRNNHLIKLFEEKYFLKRIDKAKDIIITLLEKDFFDKMSQFKWQDEEERQIFIKEMLALSPDERKIILDNILGDFNFKL
;
A
#
# COMPACT_ATOMS: atom_id res chain seq x y z
N MET A 1 9.54 -24.86 -19.56
CA MET A 1 9.90 -24.09 -18.34
C MET A 1 8.69 -24.03 -17.41
N ARG A 2 8.73 -24.69 -16.24
CA ARG A 2 7.64 -24.62 -15.25
C ARG A 2 7.76 -23.30 -14.48
N LYS A 3 6.77 -22.41 -14.62
CA LYS A 3 6.68 -21.16 -13.83
C LYS A 3 6.57 -21.57 -12.35
N LYS A 4 7.53 -21.16 -11.51
CA LYS A 4 7.42 -21.30 -10.05
C LYS A 4 6.12 -20.61 -9.60
N PRO A 5 5.24 -21.26 -8.82
CA PRO A 5 4.09 -20.59 -8.26
C PRO A 5 4.61 -19.46 -7.38
N ARG A 6 4.20 -18.21 -7.67
CA ARG A 6 4.46 -17.08 -6.77
C ARG A 6 3.81 -17.46 -5.44
N ASN A 7 4.61 -17.75 -4.42
CA ASN A 7 4.13 -18.03 -3.07
C ASN A 7 3.36 -16.79 -2.60
N ASN A 8 2.04 -16.80 -2.80
CA ASN A 8 1.17 -15.70 -2.41
C ASN A 8 0.91 -15.86 -0.90
N HIS A 9 1.85 -15.41 -0.08
CA HIS A 9 1.81 -15.55 1.37
C HIS A 9 0.52 -14.97 1.97
N LEU A 10 -0.06 -13.97 1.30
CA LEU A 10 -1.36 -13.39 1.62
C LEU A 10 -2.52 -14.38 1.48
N ILE A 11 -2.55 -15.21 0.42
CA ILE A 11 -3.58 -16.24 0.24
C ILE A 11 -3.53 -17.26 1.39
N LYS A 12 -2.32 -17.63 1.83
CA LYS A 12 -2.16 -18.58 2.94
C LYS A 12 -2.69 -18.06 4.28
N LEU A 13 -2.85 -16.75 4.47
CA LEU A 13 -3.45 -16.18 5.69
C LEU A 13 -4.97 -16.42 5.75
N PHE A 14 -5.62 -16.48 4.58
CA PHE A 14 -7.08 -16.65 4.44
C PHE A 14 -7.50 -18.08 4.08
N GLU A 15 -6.57 -19.02 3.93
CA GLU A 15 -6.90 -20.45 3.81
C GLU A 15 -7.55 -20.95 5.11
N GLU A 16 -8.84 -21.30 5.04
CA GLU A 16 -9.72 -21.68 6.16
C GLU A 16 -9.07 -22.67 7.14
N LYS A 17 -8.24 -23.59 6.63
CA LYS A 17 -7.55 -24.63 7.41
C LYS A 17 -6.59 -24.08 8.48
N TYR A 18 -6.11 -22.85 8.34
CA TYR A 18 -5.15 -22.23 9.27
C TYR A 18 -5.61 -20.90 9.87
N PHE A 19 -6.81 -20.44 9.52
CA PHE A 19 -7.34 -19.12 9.85
C PHE A 19 -7.27 -18.79 11.35
N LEU A 20 -7.79 -19.68 12.20
CA LEU A 20 -7.86 -19.45 13.65
C LEU A 20 -6.47 -19.42 14.32
N LYS A 21 -5.52 -20.27 13.89
CA LYS A 21 -4.14 -20.27 14.44
C LYS A 21 -3.31 -19.08 13.98
N ARG A 22 -3.70 -18.42 12.88
CA ARG A 22 -2.98 -17.27 12.30
C ARG A 22 -3.60 -15.94 12.69
N ILE A 23 -4.88 -15.90 13.08
CA ILE A 23 -5.54 -14.70 13.61
C ILE A 23 -4.78 -14.12 14.82
N ASP A 24 -4.30 -14.97 15.74
CA ASP A 24 -3.54 -14.47 16.89
C ASP A 24 -2.21 -13.80 16.47
N LYS A 25 -1.60 -14.25 15.36
CA LYS A 25 -0.45 -13.59 14.73
C LYS A 25 -0.85 -12.41 13.83
N ALA A 26 -2.12 -12.35 13.42
CA ALA A 26 -2.67 -11.27 12.62
C ALA A 26 -3.14 -10.09 13.47
N LYS A 27 -3.18 -10.22 14.81
CA LYS A 27 -3.38 -9.09 15.73
C LYS A 27 -2.37 -7.96 15.48
N ASP A 28 -1.17 -8.30 15.01
CA ASP A 28 -0.12 -7.34 14.66
C ASP A 28 -0.11 -6.95 13.16
N ILE A 29 -1.06 -7.47 12.36
CA ILE A 29 -1.17 -7.15 10.93
C ILE A 29 -2.20 -6.03 10.76
N ILE A 30 -1.70 -4.81 10.55
CA ILE A 30 -2.52 -3.69 10.11
C ILE A 30 -2.86 -3.90 8.63
N ILE A 31 -4.10 -4.30 8.34
CA ILE A 31 -4.60 -4.39 6.97
C ILE A 31 -5.13 -3.02 6.58
N THR A 32 -4.32 -2.27 5.84
CA THR A 32 -4.72 -1.00 5.26
C THR A 32 -5.42 -1.25 3.93
N LEU A 33 -6.70 -0.86 3.82
CA LEU A 33 -7.41 -0.88 2.55
C LEU A 33 -6.77 0.16 1.61
N LEU A 34 -6.38 -0.28 0.41
CA LEU A 34 -5.85 0.60 -0.63
C LEU A 34 -6.82 0.62 -1.80
N GLU A 35 -7.37 1.80 -2.05
CA GLU A 35 -8.18 2.05 -3.23
C GLU A 35 -7.27 2.19 -4.47
N LYS A 36 -7.84 1.94 -5.65
CA LYS A 36 -7.12 2.11 -6.92
C LYS A 36 -6.54 3.53 -7.07
N ASP A 37 -7.29 4.54 -6.63
CA ASP A 37 -6.90 5.95 -6.66
C ASP A 37 -5.56 6.21 -5.96
N PHE A 38 -5.27 5.51 -4.86
CA PHE A 38 -3.98 5.60 -4.19
C PHE A 38 -2.83 5.20 -5.12
N PHE A 39 -2.95 4.05 -5.78
CA PHE A 39 -1.90 3.57 -6.69
C PHE A 39 -1.76 4.48 -7.92
N ASP A 40 -2.89 4.93 -8.47
CA ASP A 40 -2.91 5.84 -9.61
C ASP A 40 -2.19 7.15 -9.26
N LYS A 41 -2.43 7.72 -8.07
CA LYS A 41 -1.72 8.90 -7.56
C LYS A 41 -0.24 8.64 -7.28
N MET A 42 0.09 7.53 -6.62
CA MET A 42 1.48 7.15 -6.34
C MET A 42 2.33 6.97 -7.61
N SER A 43 1.70 6.55 -8.71
CA SER A 43 2.37 6.37 -10.01
C SER A 43 2.76 7.68 -10.69
N GLN A 44 2.16 8.80 -10.30
CA GLN A 44 2.45 10.13 -10.89
C GLN A 44 3.76 10.73 -10.38
N PHE A 45 4.24 10.27 -9.22
CA PHE A 45 5.49 10.74 -8.63
C PHE A 45 6.70 10.18 -9.39
N LYS A 46 7.63 11.08 -9.74
CA LYS A 46 8.94 10.70 -10.29
C LYS A 46 9.95 10.52 -9.16
N TRP A 47 9.99 9.32 -8.61
CA TRP A 47 10.95 8.94 -7.57
C TRP A 47 12.38 8.92 -8.13
N GLN A 48 13.29 9.62 -7.48
CA GLN A 48 14.72 9.56 -7.82
C GLN A 48 15.45 8.49 -7.02
N ASP A 49 14.92 8.18 -5.84
CA ASP A 49 15.45 7.19 -4.91
C ASP A 49 14.34 6.22 -4.47
N GLU A 50 14.70 4.94 -4.38
CA GLU A 50 13.78 3.89 -3.96
C GLU A 50 13.61 3.87 -2.45
N GLU A 51 14.62 4.27 -1.66
CA GLU A 51 14.49 4.35 -0.20
C GLU A 51 13.50 5.46 0.19
N GLU A 52 13.64 6.66 -0.40
CA GLU A 52 12.66 7.75 -0.26
C GLU A 52 11.23 7.31 -0.59
N ARG A 53 11.06 6.61 -1.72
CA ARG A 53 9.76 6.07 -2.13
C ARG A 53 9.17 5.13 -1.09
N GLN A 54 9.97 4.21 -0.54
CA GLN A 54 9.51 3.24 0.46
C GLN A 54 9.13 3.92 1.77
N ILE A 55 9.91 4.92 2.21
CA ILE A 55 9.59 5.73 3.40
C ILE A 55 8.26 6.44 3.21
N PHE A 56 8.10 7.16 2.10
CA PHE A 56 6.87 7.89 1.80
C PHE A 56 5.65 6.98 1.75
N ILE A 57 5.73 5.84 1.06
CA ILE A 57 4.63 4.86 1.03
C ILE A 57 4.29 4.40 2.44
N LYS A 58 5.30 4.08 3.26
CA LYS A 58 5.08 3.60 4.63
C LYS A 58 4.38 4.66 5.49
N GLU A 59 4.78 5.91 5.38
CA GLU A 59 4.13 7.03 6.07
C GLU A 59 2.67 7.19 5.61
N MET A 60 2.42 7.16 4.30
CA MET A 60 1.06 7.22 3.77
C MET A 60 0.18 6.06 4.26
N LEU A 61 0.74 4.85 4.36
CA LEU A 61 0.02 3.66 4.83
C LEU A 61 -0.31 3.69 6.33
N ALA A 62 0.41 4.49 7.12
CA ALA A 62 0.14 4.70 8.55
C ALA A 62 -1.04 5.66 8.79
N LEU A 63 -1.38 6.49 7.79
CA LEU A 63 -2.51 7.43 7.85
C LEU A 63 -3.85 6.76 7.56
N SER A 64 -4.92 7.37 8.04
CA SER A 64 -6.28 6.98 7.64
C SER A 64 -6.51 7.24 6.14
N PRO A 65 -7.47 6.54 5.50
CA PRO A 65 -7.77 6.75 4.08
C PRO A 65 -8.10 8.21 3.73
N ASP A 66 -8.86 8.91 4.58
CA ASP A 66 -9.28 10.30 4.34
C ASP A 66 -8.09 11.27 4.43
N GLU A 67 -7.25 11.15 5.47
CA GLU A 67 -6.04 11.97 5.62
C GLU A 67 -5.10 11.78 4.44
N ARG A 68 -4.87 10.52 4.05
CA ARG A 68 -4.03 10.19 2.90
C ARG A 68 -4.57 10.82 1.62
N LYS A 69 -5.87 10.76 1.40
CA LYS A 69 -6.50 11.35 0.22
C LYS A 69 -6.28 12.86 0.17
N ILE A 70 -6.55 13.56 1.27
CA ILE A 70 -6.34 15.01 1.39
C ILE A 70 -4.88 15.38 1.10
N ILE A 71 -3.92 14.65 1.69
CA ILE A 71 -2.50 14.93 1.49
C ILE A 71 -2.08 14.70 0.04
N LEU A 72 -2.45 13.56 -0.56
CA LEU A 72 -2.10 13.27 -1.94
C LEU A 72 -2.77 14.25 -2.93
N ASP A 73 -4.01 14.65 -2.67
CA ASP A 73 -4.72 15.65 -3.47
C ASP A 73 -4.05 17.02 -3.38
N ASN A 74 -3.59 17.43 -2.19
CA ASN A 74 -2.86 18.69 -2.03
C ASN A 74 -1.51 18.66 -2.75
N ILE A 75 -0.74 17.59 -2.59
CA ILE A 75 0.56 17.45 -3.26
C ILE A 75 0.38 17.51 -4.79
N LEU A 76 -0.53 16.70 -5.34
CA LEU A 76 -0.76 16.64 -6.79
C LEU A 76 -1.53 17.86 -7.33
N GLY A 77 -2.36 18.49 -6.51
CA GLY A 77 -3.04 19.75 -6.82
C GLY A 77 -2.05 20.91 -6.97
N ASP A 78 -1.05 20.99 -6.09
CA ASP A 78 0.04 21.97 -6.19
C ASP A 78 0.96 21.72 -7.40
N PHE A 79 1.07 20.48 -7.88
CA PHE A 79 1.80 20.15 -9.11
C PHE A 79 1.14 20.70 -10.39
N ASN A 80 -0.16 21.04 -10.37
CA ASN A 80 -0.88 21.58 -11.53
C ASN A 80 -0.76 23.12 -11.69
N PHE A 81 -0.11 23.84 -10.76
CA PHE A 81 0.03 25.30 -10.82
C PHE A 81 1.40 25.80 -11.31
N LYS A 82 2.24 24.93 -11.89
CA LYS A 82 3.48 25.32 -12.59
C LYS A 82 3.44 24.91 -14.06
N LEU A 83 2.63 25.62 -14.84
CA LEU A 83 2.76 25.74 -16.30
C LEU A 83 2.62 27.21 -16.70
#